data_AF-A0A1J4T6I6-F1
#
_entry.id   AF-A0A1J4T6I6-F1
#
_cell.length_a   1.000
_cell.length_b   1.000
_cell.length_c   1.000
_cell.angle_alpha   90.00
_cell.angle_beta   90.00
_cell.angle_gamma   90.00
#
_symmetry.space_group_name_H-M   'P 1'
#
loop_
_entity.id
_entity.type
_entity.pdbx_description
1 polymer ?
#
loop_
_entity_poly.entity_id
_entity_poly.type
_entity_poly.pdbx_seq_one_letter_code
_entity_poly.pdbx_strand_id
1 'polypeptide(L)'
;MDGGHIAILPKVKVEDRTKLSSALAKEVIKLTMVVGEAMTLGLNRRGIDVARINYQDMGNWTPTFHIHLFGRAKSAKFQKFGEAVYLPKRETGFYDGFLPLNESDIKEIRKEIERILATEKYRDF
;
A
#
# COMPACT_ATOMS: atom_id res chain seq x y z
N MET A 1 -4.29 10.34 -1.47
CA MET A 1 -3.07 10.08 -0.67
C MET A 1 -1.92 10.30 -1.62
N ASP A 2 -1.16 11.35 -1.42
CA ASP A 2 -0.45 11.97 -2.54
C ASP A 2 0.84 11.25 -2.94
N GLY A 3 1.00 9.99 -2.53
CA GLY A 3 1.93 9.02 -3.11
C GLY A 3 1.26 7.68 -3.48
N GLY A 4 -0.06 7.66 -3.65
CA GLY A 4 -0.83 6.46 -3.96
C GLY A 4 -1.29 5.64 -2.73
N HIS A 5 -2.22 4.71 -2.99
CA HIS A 5 -2.76 3.80 -1.99
C HIS A 5 -2.98 2.43 -2.62
N ILE A 6 -2.45 1.38 -1.98
CA ILE A 6 -2.74 -0.02 -2.30
C ILE A 6 -3.25 -0.71 -1.04
N ALA A 7 -4.19 -1.64 -1.19
CA ALA A 7 -4.60 -2.54 -0.12
C ALA A 7 -4.24 -3.98 -0.50
N ILE A 8 -3.70 -4.73 0.46
CA ILE A 8 -3.44 -6.17 0.35
C ILE A 8 -4.47 -6.87 1.21
N LEU A 9 -5.22 -7.78 0.59
CA LEU A 9 -6.27 -8.56 1.24
C LEU A 9 -6.00 -10.05 1.00
N PRO A 10 -6.03 -10.90 2.05
CA PRO A 10 -6.01 -12.34 1.82
C PRO A 10 -7.28 -12.76 1.07
N LYS A 11 -7.16 -13.81 0.25
CA LYS A 11 -8.32 -14.40 -0.42
C LYS A 11 -9.32 -15.01 0.56
N VAL A 12 -8.84 -15.50 1.70
CA VAL A 12 -9.66 -15.98 2.81
C VAL A 12 -10.04 -14.79 3.68
N LYS A 13 -11.35 -14.56 3.85
CA LYS A 13 -11.83 -13.51 4.74
C LYS A 13 -11.62 -13.93 6.20
N VAL A 14 -10.88 -13.11 6.93
CA VAL A 14 -10.71 -13.23 8.38
C VAL A 14 -10.89 -11.86 9.01
N GLU A 15 -11.24 -11.81 10.29
CA GLU A 15 -11.50 -10.56 11.00
C GLU A 15 -10.23 -9.71 11.17
N ASP A 16 -9.17 -10.31 11.68
CA ASP A 16 -7.90 -9.66 11.97
C ASP A 16 -6.70 -10.61 11.77
N ARG A 17 -5.48 -10.08 11.88
CA ARG A 17 -4.23 -10.83 11.64
C ARG A 17 -4.00 -12.04 12.55
N THR A 18 -4.58 -12.07 13.75
CA THR A 18 -4.45 -13.19 14.69
C THR A 18 -5.14 -14.45 14.19
N LYS A 19 -6.04 -14.31 13.21
CA LYS A 19 -6.78 -15.41 12.58
C LYS A 19 -6.08 -15.98 11.34
N LEU A 20 -4.92 -15.44 10.95
CA LEU A 20 -4.15 -15.98 9.84
C LEU A 20 -3.40 -17.23 10.27
N SER A 21 -3.32 -18.22 9.37
CA SER A 21 -2.33 -19.29 9.53
C SER A 21 -0.91 -18.73 9.42
N SER A 22 0.09 -19.42 9.97
CA SER A 22 1.48 -18.99 9.85
C SER A 22 1.93 -18.85 8.39
N ALA A 23 1.43 -19.69 7.49
CA ALA A 23 1.73 -19.61 6.06
C ALA A 23 1.16 -18.32 5.44
N LEU A 24 -0.12 -18.00 5.71
CA LEU A 24 -0.74 -16.78 5.20
C LEU A 24 -0.13 -15.52 5.83
N ALA A 25 0.22 -15.55 7.11
CA ALA A 25 0.90 -14.45 7.78
C ALA A 25 2.26 -14.15 7.13
N LYS A 26 3.05 -15.20 6.83
CA LYS A 26 4.31 -15.06 6.08
C LYS A 26 4.08 -14.46 4.69
N GLU A 27 3.09 -14.95 3.95
CA GLU A 27 2.77 -14.43 2.61
C GLU A 27 2.36 -12.95 2.67
N VAL A 28 1.56 -12.54 3.65
CA VAL A 28 1.18 -11.14 3.83
C VAL A 28 2.39 -10.26 4.11
N ILE A 29 3.32 -10.70 4.96
CA ILE A 29 4.57 -9.95 5.20
C ILE A 29 5.41 -9.86 3.92
N LYS A 30 5.56 -10.96 3.18
CA LYS A 30 6.23 -10.96 1.87
C LYS A 30 5.65 -9.90 0.94
N LEU A 31 4.32 -9.91 0.77
CA LEU A 31 3.63 -9.02 -0.15
C LEU A 31 3.71 -7.56 0.30
N THR A 32 3.59 -7.27 1.60
CA THR A 32 3.74 -5.88 2.09
C THR A 32 5.14 -5.33 1.83
N MET A 33 6.18 -6.15 2.01
CA MET A 33 7.56 -5.76 1.69
C MET A 33 7.75 -5.51 0.20
N VAL A 34 7.34 -6.46 -0.65
CA VAL A 34 7.50 -6.38 -2.11
C VAL A 34 6.72 -5.20 -2.69
N VAL A 35 5.44 -5.08 -2.33
CA VAL A 35 4.57 -4.04 -2.87
C VAL A 35 4.98 -2.67 -2.36
N GLY A 36 5.42 -2.55 -1.10
CA GLY A 36 5.90 -1.27 -0.56
C GLY A 36 7.15 -0.75 -1.29
N GLU A 37 8.10 -1.64 -1.56
CA GLU A 37 9.29 -1.31 -2.35
C GLU A 37 8.91 -0.98 -3.80
N ALA A 38 8.06 -1.80 -4.43
CA ALA A 38 7.61 -1.59 -5.80
C ALA A 38 6.83 -0.28 -5.98
N MET A 39 5.95 0.06 -5.03
CA MET A 39 5.24 1.35 -5.02
C MET A 39 6.23 2.50 -4.98
N THR A 40 7.22 2.44 -4.09
CA THR A 40 8.23 3.49 -3.95
C THR A 40 9.02 3.66 -5.26
N LEU A 41 9.55 2.57 -5.82
CA LEU A 41 10.37 2.64 -7.03
C LEU A 41 9.53 3.02 -8.27
N GLY A 42 8.41 2.34 -8.48
CA GLY A 42 7.56 2.52 -9.65
C GLY A 42 6.96 3.93 -9.73
N LEU A 43 6.44 4.45 -8.62
CA LEU A 43 5.85 5.79 -8.60
C LEU A 43 6.90 6.90 -8.70
N ASN A 44 8.10 6.71 -8.13
CA ASN A 44 9.21 7.65 -8.35
C ASN A 44 9.60 7.73 -9.84
N ARG A 45 9.59 6.62 -10.59
CA ARG A 45 9.80 6.63 -12.05
C ARG A 45 8.70 7.37 -12.81
N ARG A 46 7.51 7.50 -12.22
CA ARG A 46 6.36 8.25 -12.75
C ARG A 46 6.34 9.72 -12.32
N GLY A 47 7.37 10.18 -11.59
CA GLY A 47 7.47 11.56 -11.11
C GLY A 47 6.67 11.85 -9.84
N ILE A 48 6.19 10.81 -9.14
CA ILE A 48 5.53 10.94 -7.84
C ILE A 48 6.56 10.62 -6.76
N ASP A 49 6.97 11.62 -5.99
CA ASP A 49 8.16 11.58 -5.12
C ASP A 49 7.96 10.83 -3.78
N VAL A 50 7.47 9.59 -3.86
CA VAL A 50 7.22 8.71 -2.72
C VAL A 50 8.52 8.47 -1.95
N ALA A 51 8.56 8.95 -0.70
CA ALA A 51 9.71 8.85 0.18
C ALA A 51 9.51 7.84 1.32
N ARG A 52 8.26 7.45 1.62
CA ARG A 52 7.94 6.48 2.66
C ARG A 52 6.64 5.75 2.34
N ILE A 53 6.52 4.51 2.79
CA ILE A 53 5.25 3.79 2.89
C ILE A 53 4.80 3.74 4.35
N ASN A 54 3.53 4.00 4.62
CA ASN A 54 2.90 3.64 5.89
C ASN A 54 2.07 2.37 5.70
N TYR A 55 2.22 1.43 6.64
CA TYR A 55 1.52 0.14 6.63
C TYR A 55 0.51 0.13 7.78
N GLN A 56 -0.77 -0.04 7.48
CA GLN A 56 -1.83 0.03 8.49
C GLN A 56 -2.92 -1.00 8.25
N ASP A 57 -3.40 -1.57 9.34
CA ASP A 57 -4.56 -2.47 9.42
C ASP A 57 -5.41 -1.90 10.55
N MET A 58 -6.60 -1.43 10.21
CA MET A 58 -7.46 -0.65 11.11
C MET A 58 -8.80 -1.32 11.37
N GLY A 59 -9.42 -1.92 10.35
CA GLY A 59 -10.67 -2.70 10.49
C GLY A 59 -11.93 -1.94 10.94
N ASN A 60 -11.83 -0.66 11.31
CA ASN A 60 -12.90 0.09 11.99
C ASN A 60 -14.23 0.18 11.21
N TRP A 61 -14.19 0.30 9.88
CA TRP A 61 -15.41 0.42 9.05
C TRP A 61 -15.80 -0.88 8.36
N THR A 62 -14.84 -1.77 8.13
CA THR A 62 -15.05 -3.08 7.53
C THR A 62 -14.20 -4.07 8.32
N PRO A 63 -14.81 -4.85 9.24
CA PRO A 63 -14.09 -5.74 10.15
C PRO A 63 -13.65 -7.01 9.42
N THR A 64 -12.75 -6.82 8.46
CA THR A 64 -12.09 -7.88 7.70
C THR A 64 -10.65 -7.46 7.52
N PHE A 65 -9.71 -8.36 7.74
CA PHE A 65 -8.30 -8.08 7.67
C PHE A 65 -7.89 -7.59 6.27
N HIS A 66 -7.25 -6.44 6.23
CA HIS A 66 -6.59 -5.88 5.07
C HIS A 66 -5.47 -4.94 5.53
N ILE A 67 -4.34 -4.95 4.83
CA ILE A 67 -3.25 -4.01 5.09
C ILE A 67 -3.25 -2.95 4.01
N HIS A 68 -3.37 -1.70 4.42
CA HIS A 68 -3.18 -0.55 3.56
C HIS A 68 -1.69 -0.15 3.50
N LEU A 69 -1.24 0.13 2.29
CA LEU A 69 0.04 0.71 1.96
C LEU A 69 -0.22 2.13 1.45
N PHE A 70 0.15 3.11 2.26
CA PHE A 70 -0.01 4.52 1.95
C PHE A 70 1.33 5.10 1.49
N GLY A 71 1.44 5.43 0.21
CA GLY A 71 2.60 6.13 -0.31
C GLY A 71 2.61 7.57 0.17
N ARG A 72 3.71 7.98 0.79
CA ARG A 72 3.93 9.32 1.34
C ARG A 72 4.93 10.06 0.46
N ALA A 73 4.39 10.86 -0.46
CA ALA A 73 5.16 11.74 -1.32
C ALA A 73 5.59 13.00 -0.56
N LYS A 74 6.78 13.54 -0.85
CA LYS A 74 7.23 14.79 -0.23
C LYS A 74 6.43 15.98 -0.74
N SER A 75 5.95 15.93 -1.98
CA SER A 75 5.12 16.96 -2.60
C SER A 75 3.63 16.88 -2.24
N ALA A 76 3.27 16.09 -1.21
CA ALA A 76 1.88 15.87 -0.82
C ALA A 76 1.15 17.16 -0.40
N LYS A 77 -0.01 17.43 -1.01
CA LYS A 77 -0.88 18.58 -0.74
C LYS A 77 -1.93 18.28 0.32
N PHE A 78 -2.60 17.13 0.23
CA PHE A 78 -3.70 16.76 1.13
C PHE A 78 -3.22 16.09 2.41
N GLN A 79 -2.25 15.18 2.29
CA GLN A 79 -1.71 14.36 3.37
C GLN A 79 -0.25 14.71 3.60
N LYS A 80 -0.02 15.89 4.20
CA LYS A 80 1.30 16.54 4.30
C LYS A 80 2.39 15.56 4.75
N PHE A 81 3.53 15.62 4.08
CA PHE A 81 4.67 14.78 4.44
C PHE A 81 5.17 15.13 5.85
N GLY A 82 5.54 14.11 6.62
CA GLY A 82 5.95 14.24 8.02
C GLY A 82 4.82 14.07 9.05
N GLU A 83 3.56 14.24 8.65
CA GLU A 83 2.39 14.00 9.51
C GLU A 83 1.89 12.55 9.39
N ALA A 84 1.19 12.06 10.42
CA ALA A 84 0.42 10.82 10.32
C ALA A 84 -0.70 10.98 9.27
N VAL A 85 -1.14 9.87 8.67
CA VAL A 85 -2.27 9.92 7.74
C VAL A 85 -3.55 10.29 8.48
N TYR A 86 -4.28 11.27 7.94
CA TYR A 86 -5.58 11.68 8.45
C TYR A 86 -6.69 10.94 7.68
N LEU A 87 -7.51 10.13 8.36
CA LEU A 87 -8.49 9.26 7.73
C LEU A 87 -9.91 9.56 8.25
N PRO A 88 -10.50 10.73 7.90
CA PRO A 88 -11.86 11.08 8.27
C PRO A 88 -12.86 10.22 7.52
N LYS A 89 -14.13 10.21 7.96
CA LYS A 89 -15.21 9.52 7.25
C LYS A 89 -15.46 10.11 5.86
N ARG A 90 -15.97 9.30 4.93
CA ARG A 90 -16.17 9.66 3.51
C ARG A 90 -17.09 10.89 3.34
N GLU A 91 -18.06 11.05 4.23
CA GLU A 91 -19.11 12.10 4.18
C GLU A 91 -18.55 13.50 4.45
N THR A 92 -17.31 13.61 4.94
CA THR A 92 -16.62 14.89 5.13
C THR A 92 -16.16 15.55 3.82
N GLY A 93 -16.26 14.84 2.69
CA GLY A 93 -15.78 15.32 1.39
C GLY A 93 -14.25 15.34 1.22
N PHE A 94 -13.49 14.94 2.25
CA PHE A 94 -12.02 14.95 2.25
C PHE A 94 -11.38 14.25 1.05
N TYR A 95 -12.02 13.20 0.53
CA TYR A 95 -11.50 12.38 -0.57
C TYR A 95 -11.98 12.83 -1.96
N ASP A 96 -12.86 13.83 -2.08
CA ASP A 96 -13.51 14.20 -3.35
C ASP A 96 -12.52 14.68 -4.41
N GLY A 97 -11.40 15.29 -3.98
CA GLY A 97 -10.33 15.75 -4.86
C GLY A 97 -9.24 14.72 -5.13
N PHE A 98 -9.36 13.49 -4.62
CA PHE A 98 -8.30 12.48 -4.77
C PHE A 98 -8.39 11.84 -6.15
N LEU A 99 -7.25 11.74 -6.82
CA LEU A 99 -7.14 11.04 -8.09
C LEU A 99 -6.60 9.62 -7.87
N PRO A 100 -7.15 8.62 -8.58
CA PRO A 100 -6.61 7.27 -8.53
C PRO A 100 -5.25 7.21 -9.25
N LEU A 101 -4.48 6.16 -8.95
CA LEU A 101 -3.34 5.79 -9.79
C LEU A 101 -3.84 5.44 -11.20
N ASN A 102 -3.18 5.97 -12.22
CA ASN A 102 -3.55 5.68 -13.61
C ASN A 102 -2.93 4.34 -14.08
N GLU A 103 -3.30 3.90 -15.28
CA GLU A 103 -2.82 2.64 -15.85
C GLU A 103 -1.29 2.56 -15.98
N SER A 104 -0.63 3.67 -16.30
CA SER A 104 0.82 3.72 -16.42
C SER A 104 1.50 3.57 -15.07
N ASP A 105 0.92 4.14 -14.01
CA ASP A 105 1.41 3.98 -12.64
C ASP A 105 1.26 2.53 -12.19
N ILE A 106 0.11 1.92 -12.46
CA ILE A 106 -0.16 0.51 -12.14
C ILE A 106 0.81 -0.41 -12.89
N LYS A 107 1.04 -0.15 -14.18
CA LYS A 107 1.99 -0.92 -15.00
C LYS A 107 3.39 -0.89 -14.42
N GLU A 108 3.84 0.28 -13.98
CA GLU A 108 5.21 0.43 -13.47
C GLU A 108 5.38 -0.16 -12.07
N ILE A 109 4.34 -0.11 -11.23
CA ILE A 109 4.32 -0.86 -9.97
C ILE A 109 4.39 -2.37 -10.23
N ARG A 110 3.59 -2.90 -11.16
CA ARG A 110 3.59 -4.34 -11.49
C ARG A 110 4.96 -4.83 -11.97
N LYS A 111 5.58 -4.07 -12.86
CA LYS A 111 6.93 -4.35 -13.35
C LYS A 111 7.96 -4.41 -12.20
N GLU A 112 7.89 -3.48 -11.25
CA GLU A 112 8.78 -3.50 -10.09
C GLU A 112 8.46 -4.68 -9.15
N ILE A 113 7.19 -5.05 -8.95
CA ILE A 113 6.80 -6.25 -8.19
C ILE A 113 7.45 -7.50 -8.80
N GLU A 114 7.30 -7.71 -10.11
CA GLU A 114 7.86 -8.87 -10.83
C GLU A 114 9.40 -8.91 -10.68
N ARG A 115 10.05 -7.76 -10.87
CA ARG A 115 11.51 -7.64 -10.71
C ARG A 115 11.96 -7.97 -9.29
N ILE A 116 11.27 -7.44 -8.27
CA ILE A 116 11.64 -7.63 -6.86
C ILE A 116 11.43 -9.09 -6.45
N LEU A 117 10.32 -9.72 -6.86
CA LEU A 117 10.06 -11.14 -6.59
C LEU A 117 11.12 -12.08 -7.16
N ALA A 118 11.78 -11.70 -8.25
CA ALA A 118 12.87 -12.47 -8.85
C ALA A 118 14.22 -12.36 -8.10
N THR A 119 14.32 -11.47 -7.11
CA THR A 119 15.55 -11.31 -6.31
C THR A 119 15.73 -12.46 -5.32
N GLU A 120 16.99 -12.72 -4.93
CA GLU A 120 17.35 -13.79 -4.00
C GLU A 120 16.59 -13.72 -2.66
N LYS A 121 16.39 -12.50 -2.15
CA LYS A 121 15.68 -12.22 -0.90
C LYS A 121 14.28 -12.85 -0.81
N TYR A 122 13.60 -13.02 -1.95
CA TYR A 122 12.20 -13.48 -1.98
C TYR A 122 12.00 -14.87 -2.60
N ARG A 123 13.08 -15.54 -3.00
CA ARG A 123 13.04 -16.85 -3.64
C ARG A 123 12.52 -17.94 -2.68
N ASP A 124 12.98 -17.92 -1.44
CA ASP A 124 12.66 -18.92 -0.40
C ASP A 124 11.99 -18.31 0.85
N PHE A 125 11.26 -17.21 0.67
CA PHE A 125 10.63 -16.43 1.75
C PHE A 125 9.48 -17.16 2.46
#